data_AF-S6TRX9-F1
#
_entry.id   AF-S6TRX9-F1
#
_cell.length_a   1.000
_cell.length_b   1.000
_cell.length_c   1.000
_cell.angle_alpha   90.00
_cell.angle_beta   90.00
_cell.angle_gamma   90.00
#
_symmetry.space_group_name_H-M   'P 1'
#
loop_
_entity.id
_entity.type
_entity.pdbx_description
1 polymer ?
#
loop_
_entity_poly.entity_id
_entity_poly.type
_entity_poly.pdbx_seq_one_letter_code
_entity_poly.pdbx_strand_id
1 'polypeptide(L)'
;MPSLLIPLPHAIDDHQSRNADYLAREGAAFVMPQATTGAAEMAARLKEVLMQPEQLNSMARTARSLAKPDATNTVVNVCVEVAHG
;
A
#
# COMPACT_ATOMS: atom_id res chain seq x y z
N MET A 1 7.87 -4.12 -1.76
CA MET A 1 7.95 -5.16 -0.71
C MET A 1 6.53 -5.47 -0.25
N PRO A 2 6.22 -6.68 0.20
CA PRO A 2 4.92 -6.99 0.83
C PRO A 2 4.68 -6.12 2.06
N SER A 3 3.44 -5.77 2.34
CA SER A 3 3.08 -4.95 3.50
C SER A 3 1.76 -5.36 4.12
N LEU A 4 1.66 -5.16 5.44
CA LEU A 4 0.43 -5.16 6.22
C LEU A 4 0.16 -3.71 6.60
N LEU A 5 -0.92 -3.14 6.06
CA LEU A 5 -1.27 -1.74 6.21
C LEU A 5 -2.41 -1.61 7.21
N ILE A 6 -2.25 -0.72 8.19
CA ILE A 6 -3.27 -0.40 9.19
C ILE A 6 -3.65 1.07 8.99
N PRO A 7 -4.64 1.38 8.13
CA PRO A 7 -5.06 2.76 7.93
C PRO A 7 -5.62 3.35 9.23
N LEU A 8 -5.17 4.57 9.56
CA LEU A 8 -5.68 5.32 10.70
C LEU A 8 -7.13 5.74 10.44
N PRO A 9 -8.08 5.43 11.35
CA PRO A 9 -9.46 5.88 11.22
C PRO A 9 -9.54 7.39 11.38
N HIS A 10 -10.41 8.04 10.61
CA HIS A 10 -10.61 9.50 10.64
C HIS A 10 -9.38 10.34 10.28
N ALA A 11 -8.44 9.80 9.49
CA ALA A 11 -7.48 10.66 8.80
C ALA A 11 -8.27 11.71 8.00
N ILE A 12 -7.83 12.98 8.11
CA ILE A 12 -8.58 14.18 7.67
C ILE A 12 -9.19 14.04 6.27
N ASP A 13 -8.55 13.26 5.39
CA ASP A 13 -8.97 13.07 3.99
C ASP A 13 -9.09 11.60 3.54
N ASP A 14 -9.09 10.62 4.46
CA ASP A 14 -9.16 9.17 4.17
C ASP A 14 -8.13 8.65 3.15
N HIS A 15 -7.06 9.42 2.91
CA HIS A 15 -6.04 9.09 1.92
C HIS A 15 -5.28 7.81 2.24
N GLN A 16 -5.11 7.50 3.54
CA GLN A 16 -4.42 6.27 3.97
C GLN A 16 -5.17 5.02 3.53
N SER A 17 -6.50 4.99 3.69
CA SER A 17 -7.33 3.87 3.27
C SER A 17 -7.26 3.69 1.75
N ARG A 18 -7.37 4.78 1.00
CA ARG A 18 -7.28 4.76 -0.47
C ARG A 18 -5.91 4.26 -0.97
N ASN A 19 -4.83 4.66 -0.33
CA ASN A 19 -3.49 4.18 -0.67
C ASN A 19 -3.33 2.69 -0.35
N ALA A 20 -3.88 2.24 0.79
CA ALA A 20 -3.86 0.84 1.17
C ALA A 20 -4.69 -0.02 0.21
N ASP A 21 -5.90 0.42 -0.15
CA ASP A 21 -6.79 -0.26 -1.08
C ASP A 21 -6.21 -0.32 -2.50
N TYR A 22 -5.52 0.74 -2.94
CA TYR A 22 -4.80 0.75 -4.22
C TYR A 22 -3.76 -0.37 -4.32
N LEU A 23 -3.04 -0.66 -3.24
CA LEU A 23 -2.08 -1.76 -3.21
C LEU A 23 -2.77 -3.12 -3.03
N ALA A 24 -3.76 -3.20 -2.15
CA ALA A 24 -4.41 -4.46 -1.81
C ALA A 24 -5.26 -5.04 -2.94
N ARG A 25 -5.95 -4.19 -3.71
CA ARG A 25 -6.74 -4.62 -4.88
C ARG A 25 -5.89 -5.31 -5.95
N GLU A 26 -4.61 -4.93 -6.05
CA GLU A 26 -3.65 -5.51 -6.99
C GLU A 26 -2.88 -6.69 -6.37
N GLY A 27 -3.19 -7.05 -5.11
CA GLY A 27 -2.49 -8.10 -4.37
C GLY A 27 -1.08 -7.72 -3.92
N ALA A 28 -0.77 -6.43 -3.79
CA ALA A 28 0.53 -5.91 -3.33
C ALA A 28 0.62 -5.68 -1.81
N ALA A 29 -0.51 -5.73 -1.10
CA ALA A 29 -0.57 -5.52 0.35
C ALA A 29 -1.79 -6.23 0.97
N PHE A 30 -1.74 -6.43 2.29
CA PHE A 30 -2.93 -6.71 3.09
C PHE A 30 -3.37 -5.44 3.82
N VAL A 31 -4.68 -5.22 3.91
CA VAL A 31 -5.27 -4.15 4.72
C VAL A 31 -5.86 -4.75 5.99
N MET A 32 -5.50 -4.18 7.12
CA MET A 32 -5.99 -4.53 8.45
C MET A 32 -6.64 -3.30 9.07
N PRO A 33 -7.98 -3.17 9.09
CA PRO A 33 -8.64 -1.99 9.65
C PRO A 33 -8.27 -1.81 11.12
N GLN A 34 -7.83 -0.62 11.53
CA GLN A 34 -7.37 -0.38 12.91
C GLN A 34 -8.46 -0.70 13.95
N ALA A 35 -9.72 -0.40 13.63
CA ALA A 35 -10.86 -0.65 14.52
C ALA A 35 -11.01 -2.14 14.92
N THR A 36 -10.51 -3.05 14.08
CA THR A 36 -10.59 -4.51 14.30
C THR A 36 -9.23 -5.16 14.46
N THR A 37 -8.15 -4.38 14.53
CA THR A 37 -6.78 -4.90 14.57
C THR A 37 -6.17 -4.69 15.95
N GLY A 38 -6.35 -5.67 16.82
CA GLY A 38 -5.64 -5.79 18.08
C GLY A 38 -4.37 -6.62 17.96
N ALA A 39 -3.70 -6.86 19.09
CA ALA A 39 -2.48 -7.64 19.15
C ALA A 39 -2.70 -9.10 18.72
N ALA A 40 -3.85 -9.69 19.05
CA ALA A 40 -4.16 -11.07 18.71
C ALA A 40 -4.37 -11.25 17.20
N GLU A 41 -5.12 -10.34 16.58
CA GLU A 41 -5.40 -10.33 15.14
C GLU A 41 -4.13 -10.10 14.33
N MET A 42 -3.29 -9.15 14.79
CA MET A 42 -1.97 -8.90 14.20
C MET A 42 -1.09 -10.15 14.26
N ALA A 43 -0.99 -10.79 15.43
CA ALA A 43 -0.18 -11.98 15.61
C ALA A 43 -0.68 -13.16 14.76
N ALA A 44 -2.00 -13.35 14.69
CA ALA A 44 -2.62 -14.37 13.85
C ALA A 44 -2.29 -14.13 12.37
N ARG A 45 -2.45 -12.88 11.90
CA ARG A 45 -2.19 -12.55 10.50
C ARG A 45 -0.72 -12.68 10.12
N LEU A 46 0.20 -12.25 10.99
CA LEU A 46 1.63 -12.45 10.79
C LEU A 46 1.99 -13.93 10.68
N LYS A 47 1.48 -14.78 11.59
CA LYS A 47 1.73 -16.23 11.54
C LYS A 47 1.22 -16.83 10.23
N GLU A 48 0.01 -16.49 9.82
CA GLU A 48 -0.60 -16.99 8.58
C GLU A 48 0.24 -16.63 7.34
N VAL A 49 0.68 -15.37 7.25
CA VAL A 49 1.38 -14.85 6.07
C VAL A 49 2.83 -15.35 6.01
N LEU A 50 3.51 -15.47 7.16
CA LEU A 50 4.88 -15.98 7.22
C LEU A 50 4.99 -17.45 6.77
N MET A 51 3.89 -18.20 6.82
CA MET A 51 3.80 -19.58 6.32
C MET A 51 3.57 -19.66 4.80
N GLN A 52 3.49 -18.52 4.10
CA GLN A 52 3.15 -18.44 2.67
C GLN A 52 4.23 -17.67 1.86
N PRO A 53 5.47 -18.19 1.77
CA PRO A 53 6.57 -17.48 1.11
C PRO A 53 6.31 -17.18 -0.38
N GLU A 54 5.60 -18.06 -1.09
CA GLU A 54 5.25 -17.84 -2.49
C GLU A 54 4.26 -16.68 -2.67
N GLN A 55 3.28 -16.56 -1.76
CA GLN A 55 2.34 -15.44 -1.75
C GLN A 55 3.09 -14.12 -1.50
N LEU A 56 4.01 -14.12 -0.53
CA LEU A 56 4.86 -12.96 -0.23
C LEU A 56 5.75 -12.58 -1.41
N ASN A 57 6.35 -13.54 -2.10
CA ASN A 57 7.15 -13.27 -3.30
C ASN A 57 6.30 -12.68 -4.44
N SER A 58 5.09 -13.19 -4.65
CA SER A 58 4.16 -12.62 -5.62
C SER A 58 3.77 -11.19 -5.27
N MET A 59 3.39 -10.98 -4.01
CA MET A 59 3.06 -9.65 -3.48
C MET A 59 4.22 -8.66 -3.63
N ALA A 60 5.45 -9.12 -3.39
CA ALA A 60 6.65 -8.30 -3.55
C ALA A 60 6.85 -7.84 -4.99
N ARG A 61 6.64 -8.74 -5.97
CA ARG A 61 6.72 -8.44 -7.40
C ARG A 61 5.64 -7.43 -7.80
N THR A 62 4.40 -7.63 -7.37
CA THR A 62 3.30 -6.70 -7.67
C THR A 62 3.54 -5.33 -7.02
N ALA A 63 3.97 -5.29 -5.76
CA ALA A 63 4.33 -4.03 -5.10
C ALA A 63 5.43 -3.27 -5.86
N ARG A 64 6.40 -4.00 -6.45
CA ARG A 64 7.46 -3.40 -7.26
C ARG A 64 6.94 -2.89 -8.60
N SER A 65 6.00 -3.57 -9.26
CA SER A 65 5.43 -3.10 -10.52
C SER A 65 4.51 -1.89 -10.35
N LEU A 66 3.90 -1.71 -9.18
CA LEU A 66 3.07 -0.56 -8.85
C LEU A 66 3.88 0.66 -8.39
N ALA A 67 5.17 0.50 -8.14
CA ALA A 67 6.02 1.58 -7.70
C ALA A 67 6.08 2.69 -8.77
N LYS A 68 6.00 3.94 -8.33
CA LYS A 68 6.14 5.13 -9.18
C LYS A 68 7.42 5.89 -8.81
N PRO A 69 8.62 5.36 -9.13
CA PRO A 69 9.88 5.98 -8.71
C PRO A 69 10.06 7.39 -9.27
N ASP A 70 9.51 7.66 -10.46
CA ASP A 70 9.62 8.95 -11.14
C ASP A 70 8.42 9.89 -10.88
N ALA A 71 7.56 9.60 -9.89
CA ALA A 71 6.35 10.38 -9.65
C ALA A 71 6.62 11.88 -9.53
N THR A 72 7.67 12.27 -8.80
CA THR A 72 8.08 13.68 -8.67
C THR A 72 8.46 14.29 -10.01
N ASN A 73 9.28 13.60 -10.81
CA ASN A 73 9.70 14.08 -12.13
C ASN A 73 8.50 14.27 -13.06
N THR A 74 7.57 13.31 -13.06
CA THR A 74 6.34 13.38 -13.84
C THR A 74 5.51 14.60 -13.46
N VAL A 75 5.33 14.87 -12.16
CA VAL A 75 4.58 16.04 -11.69
C VAL A 75 5.28 17.35 -12.09
N VAL A 76 6.60 17.43 -11.89
CA VAL A 76 7.39 18.61 -12.26
C VAL A 76 7.29 18.91 -13.75
N ASN A 77 7.41 17.90 -14.61
CA ASN A 77 7.32 18.08 -16.07
C ASN A 77 5.97 18.68 -16.48
N VAL A 78 4.86 18.20 -15.89
CA VAL A 78 3.52 18.74 -16.14
C VAL A 78 3.40 20.19 -15.65
N CYS A 79 3.93 20.51 -14.45
CA CYS A 79 3.94 21.88 -13.95
C CYS A 79 4.70 22.84 -14.88
N VAL A 80 5.87 22.41 -15.39
CA VAL A 80 6.69 23.21 -16.31
C VAL A 80 6.01 23.41 -17.66
N GLU A 81 5.36 22.37 -18.20
CA GLU A 81 4.59 22.45 -19.44
C GLU A 81 3.48 23.50 -19.35
N VAL A 82 2.69 23.46 -18.27
CA VAL A 82 1.59 24.42 -18.03
C VAL A 82 2.10 25.84 -17.77
N ALA A 83 3.26 26.00 -17.14
CA ALA A 83 3.81 27.33 -16.83
C ALA A 83 4.44 28.04 -18.03
N HIS A 84 4.84 27.30 -19.07
CA HIS A 84 5.47 27.84 -20.28
C HIS A 84 4.58 27.80 -21.53
N GLY A 85 3.38 27.22 -21.45
CA GLY A 85 2.32 27.28 -22.47
C GLY A 85 1.36 28.43 -22.23
#